data_AF-A0A453M616-F1
#
_entry.id   AF-A0A453M616-F1
#
_cell.length_a   1.000
_cell.length_b   1.000
_cell.length_c   1.000
_cell.angle_alpha   90.00
_cell.angle_beta   90.00
_cell.angle_gamma   90.00
#
_symmetry.space_group_name_H-M   'P 1'
#
loop_
_entity.id
_entity.type
_entity.pdbx_description
1 polymer ?
#
loop_
_entity_poly.entity_id
_entity_poly.type
_entity_poly.pdbx_seq_one_letter_code
_entity_poly.pdbx_strand_id
1 'polypeptide(L)' 'MHMLDHPDIVGLKHYLFLTTKVDGFYLNLVLEFVPEPVNRMER' A
#
# COMPACT_ATOMS: atom_id res chain seq x y z
N MET A 1 -3.70 -4.80 7.86
CA MET A 1 -2.93 -5.35 6.73
C MET A 1 -2.02 -6.51 7.13
N HIS A 2 -1.29 -6.45 8.25
CA HIS A 2 -0.30 -7.49 8.63
C HIS A 2 -0.87 -8.93 8.81
N MET A 3 -2.18 -9.09 9.02
CA MET A 3 -2.84 -10.40 9.15
C MET A 3 -3.61 -10.83 7.90
N LEU A 4 -3.51 -10.08 6.81
CA LEU A 4 -4.19 -10.38 5.55
C LEU A 4 -3.19 -11.07 4.62
N ASP A 5 -3.11 -12.39 4.72
CA ASP A 5 -2.36 -13.24 3.80
C ASP A 5 -3.36 -14.07 2.99
N HIS A 6 -3.77 -13.51 1.85
CA HIS A 6 -4.78 -14.09 0.97
C HIS A 6 -4.46 -13.75 -0.50
N PRO A 7 -4.61 -14.67 -1.45
CA PRO A 7 -4.22 -14.47 -2.85
C PRO A 7 -4.89 -13.28 -3.54
N ASP A 8 -6.13 -12.95 -3.18
CA ASP A 8 -6.87 -11.83 -3.78
C ASP A 8 -6.67 -10.48 -3.05
N ILE A 9 -5.76 -10.42 -2.06
CA ILE A 9 -5.46 -9.19 -1.31
C ILE A 9 -4.02 -8.77 -1.62
N VAL A 10 -3.83 -7.50 -1.98
CA VAL A 10 -2.50 -6.95 -2.21
C VAL A 10 -1.65 -7.05 -0.94
N GLY A 11 -0.54 -7.79 -1.02
CA GLY A 11 0.35 -8.04 0.10
C GLY A 11 1.07 -6.78 0.59
N LEU A 12 1.15 -6.62 1.91
CA LEU A 12 2.01 -5.62 2.56
C LEU A 12 3.43 -6.18 2.73
N LYS A 13 4.40 -5.58 2.05
CA LYS A 13 5.82 -6.00 2.14
C LYS A 13 6.51 -5.37 3.34
N HIS A 14 6.38 -4.06 3.50
CA HIS A 14 7.02 -3.29 4.58
C HIS A 14 6.13 -2.12 5.00
N TYR A 15 6.26 -1.67 6.24
CA TYR A 15 5.69 -0.40 6.69
C TYR A 15 6.73 0.40 7.45
N LEU A 16 6.67 1.73 7.33
CA LEU A 16 7.66 2.61 7.92
C LEU A 16 7.06 3.97 8.25
N PHE A 17 7.49 4.49 9.40
CA PHE A 17 7.12 5.80 9.87
C PHE A 17 8.15 6.81 9.40
N LEU A 18 7.70 7.86 8.72
CA LEU A 18 8.54 8.97 8.32
C LEU A 18 8.05 10.24 8.99
N THR A 19 8.97 10.95 9.61
CA THR A 19 8.76 12.30 10.14
C THR A 19 9.26 13.29 9.10
N THR A 20 8.40 14.20 8.64
CA THR A 20 8.84 15.34 7.83
C THR A 20 9.21 16.51 8.74
N LYS A 21 10.05 17.42 8.25
CA LYS A 21 10.48 18.63 8.99
C LYS A 21 9.33 19.57 9.38
N VAL A 22 8.13 19.37 8.85
CA VAL A 22 6.95 20.21 9.05
C VAL A 22 5.86 19.37 9.71
N ASP A 23 6.20 18.77 10.86
CA ASP A 23 5.30 18.09 11.81
C ASP A 23 4.37 16.99 11.23
N GLY A 24 4.66 16.48 10.04
CA GLY A 24 3.91 15.39 9.44
C GLY A 24 4.46 14.04 9.88
N PHE A 25 3.66 13.29 10.63
CA PHE A 25 3.91 11.88 10.89
C PHE A 25 3.20 11.03 9.84
N TYR A 26 3.97 10.39 8.96
CA TYR A 26 3.45 9.58 7.87
C TYR A 26 3.69 8.11 8.12
N LEU A 27 2.62 7.32 8.09
CA LEU A 27 2.70 5.88 7.91
C LEU A 27 2.75 5.55 6.42
N ASN A 28 3.88 5.00 5.98
CA ASN A 28 4.07 4.58 4.60
C ASN A 28 3.92 3.07 4.51
N LEU A 29 3.10 2.61 3.57
CA LEU A 29 2.85 1.19 3.31
C LEU A 29 3.48 0.82 1.96
N VAL A 30 4.44 -0.09 1.99
CA VAL A 30 5.05 -0.67 0.78
C VAL A 30 4.26 -1.91 0.41
N LEU A 31 3.45 -1.81 -0.63
CA LEU A 31 2.57 -2.87 -1.12
C LEU A 31 3.15 -3.57 -2.34
N GLU A 32 2.64 -4.76 -2.65
CA GLU A 32 2.89 -5.38 -3.95
C GLU A 32 2.29 -4.57 -5.10
N PHE A 33 3.02 -4.50 -6.22
CA PHE A 33 2.61 -3.71 -7.37
C PHE A 33 1.65 -4.52 -8.26
N VAL A 34 0.46 -3.98 -8.51
CA VAL A 34 -0.51 -4.53 -9.47
C VAL A 34 -0.61 -3.56 -10.66
N PRO A 35 -0.23 -3.97 -11.88
CA PRO A 35 -0.06 -3.06 -13.01
C PRO A 35 -1.36 -2.43 -13.51
N GLU A 36 -2.50 -3.12 -13.39
CA GLU A 36 -3.73 -2.69 -14.03
C GLU A 36 -4.96 -2.92 -13.13
N PRO A 37 -5.64 -1.85 -12.66
CA PRO A 37 -6.87 -1.98 -11.91
C PRO A 37 -8.07 -2.13 -12.85
N VAL A 38 -9.02 -2.98 -12.47
CA VAL A 38 -10.25 -3.27 -13.25
C VAL A 38 -11.01 -1.99 -13.65
N ASN A 39 -11.05 -0.97 -12.79
CA ASN A 39 -11.71 0.32 -13.06
C ASN A 39 -11.14 1.08 -14.28
N ARG A 40 -9.91 0.77 -14.71
CA ARG A 40 -9.32 1.41 -15.90
C ARG A 40 -9.87 0.83 -17.22
N MET A 41 -10.44 -0.37 -17.17
CA MET A 41 -10.99 -1.08 -18.33
C MET A 41 -12.45 -0.68 -18.65
N GLU A 42 -13.17 -0.04 -17.73
CA GLU A 42 -14.57 0.35 -17.90
C GLU A 42 -14.75 1.77 -18.50
N ARG A 43 -13.96 2.15 -19.51
CA ARG A 43 -14.07 3.45 -20.19
C ARG A 43 -14.38 3.31 -21.67
#